data_AF-A0A8T3Z2D6-F1
#
_entry.id   AF-A0A8T3Z2D6-F1
#
_cell.length_a   1.000
_cell.length_b   1.000
_cell.length_c   1.000
_cell.angle_alpha   90.00
_cell.angle_beta   90.00
_cell.angle_gamma   90.00
#
_symmetry.space_group_name_H-M   'P 1'
#
loop_
_entity.id
_entity.type
_entity.pdbx_description
1 polymer ?
#
loop_
_entity_poly.entity_id
_entity_poly.type
_entity_poly.pdbx_seq_one_letter_code
_entity_poly.pdbx_strand_id
1 'polypeptide(L)'
;GVRGIVVYDEGLLWVLGKMREEGELPASVHFKVSAHCGHGNPASARLLETIGADSFNPVRDLQIAMLAAIRQSIDISLDIHTENPKSSGGFIRHYEAPEIIKKACPVYLKTGGAVAAHHGYDTTRKEAGERARQVLLVQSMINRFYSGAVMSKRGAGDLATPE
;
A
#
# COMPACT_ATOMS: atom_id res chain seq x y z
N GLY A 1 16.89 11.74 8.31
CA GLY A 1 16.23 10.89 9.35
C GLY A 1 15.14 10.02 8.74
N VAL A 2 14.44 9.17 9.51
CA VAL A 2 13.29 8.39 8.97
C VAL A 2 12.18 9.36 8.55
N ARG A 3 11.65 9.20 7.33
CA ARG A 3 10.57 10.04 6.76
C ARG A 3 9.26 9.29 6.55
N GLY A 4 9.30 7.97 6.42
CA GLY A 4 8.10 7.14 6.27
C GLY A 4 7.86 6.27 7.50
N ILE A 5 6.67 6.36 8.09
CA ILE A 5 6.31 5.61 9.30
C ILE A 5 5.04 4.82 9.01
N VAL A 6 5.08 3.50 9.24
CA VAL A 6 3.90 2.65 9.16
C VAL A 6 3.22 2.63 10.51
N VAL A 7 1.95 3.04 10.56
CA VAL A 7 1.16 3.19 11.79
C VAL A 7 0.14 2.05 11.87
N TYR A 8 -0.04 1.52 13.08
CA TYR A 8 -0.87 0.35 13.37
C TYR A 8 -2.10 0.66 14.24
N ASP A 9 -2.28 1.93 14.62
CA ASP A 9 -3.31 2.38 15.55
C ASP A 9 -3.81 3.79 15.15
N GLU A 10 -5.13 3.97 15.16
CA GLU A 10 -5.79 5.20 14.73
C GLU A 10 -5.59 6.34 15.75
N GLY A 11 -5.53 6.02 17.04
CA GLY A 11 -5.26 7.01 18.08
C GLY A 11 -3.86 7.59 17.95
N LEU A 12 -2.86 6.73 17.73
CA LEU A 12 -1.48 7.14 17.45
C LEU A 12 -1.40 7.94 16.16
N LEU A 13 -2.08 7.51 15.09
CA LEU A 13 -2.14 8.28 13.85
C LEU A 13 -2.66 9.70 14.10
N TRP A 14 -3.76 9.83 14.86
CA TRP A 14 -4.34 11.12 15.20
C TRP A 14 -3.35 12.00 15.99
N VAL A 15 -2.68 11.45 17.02
CA VAL A 15 -1.67 12.21 17.79
C VAL A 15 -0.53 12.66 16.88
N LEU A 16 0.00 11.77 16.04
CA LEU A 16 1.08 12.09 15.11
C LEU A 16 0.65 13.14 14.07
N GLY A 17 -0.58 13.06 13.59
CA GLY A 17 -1.19 14.08 12.73
C GLY A 17 -1.21 15.45 13.40
N LYS A 18 -1.65 15.53 14.68
CA LYS A 18 -1.63 16.77 15.47
C LYS A 18 -0.23 17.31 15.70
N MET A 19 0.71 16.45 16.08
CA MET A 19 2.11 16.85 16.21
C MET A 19 2.68 17.41 14.89
N ARG A 20 2.31 16.84 13.74
CA ARG A 20 2.72 17.36 12.42
C ARG A 20 2.04 18.70 12.09
N GLU A 21 0.76 18.87 12.42
CA GLU A 21 0.03 20.15 12.26
C GLU A 21 0.63 21.27 13.13
N GLU A 22 1.08 20.94 14.35
CA GLU A 22 1.66 21.88 15.30
C GLU A 22 3.16 22.15 15.05
N GLY A 23 3.78 21.44 14.10
CA GLY A 23 5.19 21.63 13.73
C GLY A 23 6.19 20.87 14.60
N GLU A 24 5.73 20.04 15.53
CA GLU A 24 6.57 19.13 16.33
C GLU A 24 7.18 18.00 15.48
N LEU A 25 6.51 17.64 14.38
CA LEU A 25 7.06 16.76 13.35
C LEU A 25 7.20 17.51 12.01
N PRO A 26 8.25 17.25 11.22
CA PRO A 26 8.38 17.83 9.89
C PRO A 26 7.16 17.52 9.02
N ALA A 27 6.67 18.50 8.27
CA ALA A 27 5.57 18.32 7.32
C ALA A 27 5.86 17.25 6.24
N SER A 28 7.14 16.96 6.00
CA SER A 28 7.61 15.92 5.07
C SER A 28 7.57 14.48 5.63
N VAL A 29 7.18 14.29 6.90
CA VAL A 29 6.93 12.95 7.45
C VAL A 29 5.66 12.39 6.86
N HIS A 30 5.73 11.15 6.38
CA HIS A 30 4.65 10.44 5.72
C HIS A 30 4.15 9.26 6.58
N PHE A 31 2.87 9.26 6.94
CA PHE A 31 2.21 8.23 7.69
C PHE A 31 1.44 7.27 6.78
N LYS A 32 1.76 5.98 6.89
CA LYS A 32 1.11 4.89 6.15
C LYS A 32 0.32 4.01 7.10
N VAL A 33 -0.98 3.85 6.87
CA VAL A 33 -1.79 2.97 7.72
C VAL A 33 -1.60 1.51 7.30
N SER A 34 -1.31 0.65 8.28
CA SER A 34 -1.06 -0.76 8.06
C SER A 34 -2.31 -1.54 7.65
N ALA A 35 -2.12 -2.57 6.82
CA ALA A 35 -3.20 -3.50 6.47
C ALA A 35 -3.63 -4.34 7.68
N HIS A 36 -2.78 -4.40 8.72
CA HIS A 36 -3.08 -5.11 9.96
C HIS A 36 -4.10 -4.37 10.84
N CYS A 37 -4.39 -3.10 10.58
CA CYS A 37 -5.50 -2.39 11.24
C CYS A 37 -6.88 -2.91 10.78
N GLY A 38 -6.95 -3.64 9.66
CA GLY A 38 -8.17 -4.32 9.22
C GLY A 38 -9.24 -3.41 8.60
N HIS A 39 -8.94 -2.13 8.36
CA HIS A 39 -9.87 -1.23 7.69
C HIS A 39 -10.12 -1.65 6.23
N GLY A 40 -11.39 -1.68 5.84
CA GLY A 40 -11.78 -2.18 4.52
C GLY A 40 -13.01 -1.51 3.91
N ASN A 41 -13.38 -0.33 4.38
CA ASN A 41 -14.56 0.39 3.90
C ASN A 41 -14.27 1.90 3.69
N PRO A 42 -15.12 2.61 2.90
CA PRO A 42 -14.91 4.02 2.58
C PRO A 42 -14.91 4.95 3.80
N ALA A 43 -15.77 4.71 4.79
CA ALA A 43 -15.88 5.55 5.97
C ALA A 43 -14.60 5.52 6.82
N SER A 44 -14.03 4.31 7.03
CA SER A 44 -12.75 4.16 7.72
C SER A 44 -11.62 4.81 6.93
N ALA A 45 -11.56 4.64 5.61
CA ALA A 45 -10.53 5.28 4.79
C ALA A 45 -10.55 6.81 4.92
N ARG A 46 -11.74 7.42 4.84
CA ARG A 46 -11.91 8.87 4.99
C ARG A 46 -11.54 9.35 6.38
N LEU A 47 -11.88 8.60 7.43
CA LEU A 47 -11.46 8.93 8.79
C LEU A 47 -9.93 8.96 8.90
N LEU A 48 -9.24 7.93 8.42
CA LEU A 48 -7.78 7.82 8.48
C LEU A 48 -7.08 8.97 7.75
N GLU A 49 -7.56 9.34 6.56
CA GLU A 49 -7.09 10.51 5.82
C GLU A 49 -7.28 11.80 6.63
N THR A 50 -8.47 11.98 7.22
CA THR A 50 -8.81 13.17 8.02
C THR A 50 -7.91 13.35 9.23
N ILE A 51 -7.46 12.24 9.84
CA ILE A 51 -6.61 12.27 11.04
C ILE A 51 -5.11 12.22 10.73
N GLY A 52 -4.72 12.30 9.45
CA GLY A 52 -3.34 12.54 9.04
C GLY A 52 -2.63 11.43 8.29
N ALA A 53 -3.32 10.37 7.81
CA ALA A 53 -2.69 9.40 6.92
C ALA A 53 -2.36 10.03 5.56
N ASP A 54 -1.21 9.69 4.98
CA ASP A 54 -0.80 10.07 3.62
C ASP A 54 -0.93 8.92 2.62
N SER A 55 -1.12 7.71 3.13
CA SER A 55 -1.45 6.50 2.35
C SER A 55 -2.12 5.45 3.22
N PHE A 56 -2.89 4.58 2.57
CA PHE A 56 -3.72 3.60 3.24
C PHE A 56 -3.57 2.21 2.63
N ASN A 57 -3.17 1.22 3.43
CA ASN A 57 -3.30 -0.17 3.05
C ASN A 57 -4.65 -0.72 3.55
N PRO A 58 -5.63 -0.99 2.68
CA PRO A 58 -6.84 -1.67 3.12
C PRO A 58 -6.55 -3.13 3.48
N VAL A 59 -7.52 -3.77 4.15
CA VAL A 59 -7.55 -5.23 4.34
C VAL A 59 -7.45 -5.94 2.97
N ARG A 60 -6.80 -7.10 2.96
CA ARG A 60 -6.11 -7.58 1.75
C ARG A 60 -7.02 -8.31 0.75
N ASP A 61 -8.13 -8.85 1.23
CA ASP A 61 -9.07 -9.71 0.52
C ASP A 61 -10.27 -8.96 -0.11
N LEU A 62 -10.22 -7.63 -0.17
CA LEU A 62 -11.29 -6.82 -0.73
C LEU A 62 -11.51 -7.09 -2.23
N GLN A 63 -12.78 -7.17 -2.62
CA GLN A 63 -13.19 -7.23 -4.01
C GLN A 63 -12.91 -5.91 -4.74
N ILE A 64 -12.77 -5.95 -6.07
CA ILE A 64 -12.52 -4.76 -6.90
C ILE A 64 -13.55 -3.65 -6.67
N ALA A 65 -14.84 -4.00 -6.55
CA ALA A 65 -15.89 -3.01 -6.30
C ALA A 65 -15.72 -2.30 -4.93
N MET A 66 -15.24 -3.01 -3.92
CA MET A 66 -14.97 -2.44 -2.59
C MET A 66 -13.75 -1.50 -2.64
N LEU A 67 -12.69 -1.90 -3.35
CA LEU A 67 -11.52 -1.05 -3.59
C LEU A 67 -11.90 0.23 -4.35
N ALA A 68 -12.77 0.12 -5.35
CA ALA A 68 -13.31 1.26 -6.10
C ALA A 68 -14.11 2.21 -5.21
N ALA A 69 -14.94 1.67 -4.30
CA ALA A 69 -15.71 2.46 -3.35
C ALA A 69 -14.79 3.21 -2.35
N ILE A 70 -13.74 2.55 -1.85
CA ILE A 70 -12.72 3.21 -1.01
C ILE A 70 -12.05 4.33 -1.78
N ARG A 71 -11.65 4.08 -3.04
CA ARG A 71 -10.98 5.09 -3.85
C ARG A 71 -11.83 6.36 -4.02
N GLN A 72 -13.14 6.22 -4.13
CA GLN A 72 -14.07 7.34 -4.27
C GLN A 72 -14.19 8.21 -3.01
N SER A 73 -13.74 7.75 -1.84
CA SER A 73 -13.92 8.49 -0.58
C SER A 73 -12.68 9.22 -0.08
N ILE A 74 -11.52 9.03 -0.71
CA ILE A 74 -10.23 9.60 -0.26
C ILE A 74 -9.44 10.13 -1.46
N ASP A 75 -8.42 10.95 -1.20
CA ASP A 75 -7.47 11.50 -2.17
C ASP A 75 -6.05 10.91 -2.00
N ILE A 76 -5.72 10.39 -0.81
CA ILE A 76 -4.42 9.74 -0.53
C ILE A 76 -4.21 8.43 -1.28
N SER A 77 -2.95 8.01 -1.49
CA SER A 77 -2.66 6.78 -2.26
C SER A 77 -3.10 5.50 -1.55
N LEU A 78 -3.47 4.49 -2.33
CA LEU A 78 -3.80 3.15 -1.82
C LEU A 78 -2.61 2.19 -1.97
N ASP A 79 -2.39 1.34 -0.99
CA ASP A 79 -1.35 0.31 -0.99
C ASP A 79 -1.99 -1.08 -0.99
N ILE A 80 -2.12 -1.69 -2.17
CA ILE A 80 -2.94 -2.89 -2.35
C ILE A 80 -2.05 -4.12 -2.53
N HIS A 81 -2.28 -5.13 -1.69
CA HIS A 81 -1.61 -6.42 -1.77
C HIS A 81 -2.14 -7.23 -2.96
N THR A 82 -1.26 -7.54 -3.90
CA THR A 82 -1.54 -8.47 -5.03
C THR A 82 -1.28 -9.93 -4.63
N GLU A 83 -0.64 -10.15 -3.49
CA GLU A 83 -0.38 -11.45 -2.89
C GLU A 83 0.03 -11.31 -1.42
N ASN A 84 0.04 -12.42 -0.68
CA ASN A 84 0.41 -12.43 0.75
C ASN A 84 1.14 -13.70 1.21
N PRO A 85 1.90 -13.60 2.33
CA PRO A 85 2.45 -14.77 3.01
C PRO A 85 1.34 -15.75 3.41
N LYS A 86 1.68 -17.04 3.53
CA LYS A 86 0.75 -18.07 4.02
C LYS A 86 0.16 -17.73 5.39
N SER A 87 0.96 -17.12 6.28
CA SER A 87 0.52 -16.68 7.61
C SER A 87 -0.52 -15.55 7.59
N SER A 88 -0.80 -14.95 6.43
CA SER A 88 -1.79 -13.89 6.25
C SER A 88 -2.75 -14.18 5.10
N GLY A 89 -3.15 -15.45 4.95
CA GLY A 89 -4.16 -15.91 3.99
C GLY A 89 -3.59 -16.55 2.72
N GLY A 90 -2.33 -16.27 2.35
CA GLY A 90 -1.61 -17.00 1.30
C GLY A 90 -2.18 -16.89 -0.13
N PHE A 91 -3.08 -15.93 -0.40
CA PHE A 91 -3.68 -15.79 -1.72
C PHE A 91 -2.74 -15.11 -2.73
N ILE A 92 -2.99 -15.38 -4.01
CA ILE A 92 -2.38 -14.71 -5.18
C ILE A 92 -3.51 -14.12 -6.02
N ARG A 93 -3.43 -12.83 -6.34
CA ARG A 93 -4.41 -12.11 -7.17
C ARG A 93 -3.77 -11.23 -8.25
N HIS A 94 -2.61 -11.63 -8.77
CA HIS A 94 -1.87 -10.91 -9.82
C HIS A 94 -2.69 -10.56 -11.04
N TYR A 95 -3.64 -11.43 -11.38
CA TYR A 95 -4.53 -11.24 -12.53
C TYR A 95 -5.49 -10.05 -12.36
N GLU A 96 -5.71 -9.60 -11.13
CA GLU A 96 -6.54 -8.43 -10.84
C GLU A 96 -5.75 -7.12 -10.87
N ALA A 97 -4.41 -7.15 -10.90
CA ALA A 97 -3.58 -5.94 -10.91
C ALA A 97 -3.99 -4.90 -11.97
N PRO A 98 -4.31 -5.28 -13.23
CA PRO A 98 -4.79 -4.33 -14.23
C PRO A 98 -6.09 -3.62 -13.81
N GLU A 99 -7.04 -4.36 -13.22
CA GLU A 99 -8.34 -3.81 -12.82
C GLU A 99 -8.24 -3.01 -11.52
N ILE A 100 -7.37 -3.43 -10.59
CA ILE A 100 -7.02 -2.66 -9.39
C ILE A 100 -6.52 -1.28 -9.80
N ILE A 101 -5.58 -1.20 -10.76
CA ILE A 101 -5.06 0.10 -11.23
C ILE A 101 -6.19 0.95 -11.81
N LYS A 102 -7.03 0.42 -12.70
CA LYS A 102 -8.13 1.19 -13.32
C LYS A 102 -9.12 1.76 -12.33
N LYS A 103 -9.36 1.06 -11.21
CA LYS A 103 -10.43 1.40 -10.25
C LYS A 103 -9.94 2.09 -8.99
N ALA A 104 -8.66 1.92 -8.64
CA ALA A 104 -8.11 2.36 -7.37
C ALA A 104 -6.89 3.29 -7.51
N CYS A 105 -6.46 3.66 -8.73
CA CYS A 105 -5.34 4.59 -8.90
C CYS A 105 -5.64 5.98 -8.27
N PRO A 106 -4.65 6.63 -7.63
CA PRO A 106 -3.25 6.21 -7.49
C PRO A 106 -3.06 5.06 -6.49
N VAL A 107 -2.28 4.04 -6.90
CA VAL A 107 -2.09 2.81 -6.15
C VAL A 107 -0.65 2.29 -6.20
N TYR A 108 -0.15 1.82 -5.06
CA TYR A 108 1.06 1.02 -4.91
C TYR A 108 0.68 -0.47 -4.85
N LEU A 109 1.18 -1.28 -5.79
CA LEU A 109 0.94 -2.72 -5.81
C LEU A 109 1.98 -3.45 -4.96
N LYS A 110 1.56 -3.97 -3.81
CA LYS A 110 2.41 -4.73 -2.89
C LYS A 110 2.55 -6.17 -3.36
N THR A 111 3.74 -6.50 -3.85
CA THR A 111 4.08 -7.76 -4.53
C THR A 111 5.37 -8.33 -3.95
N GLY A 112 5.55 -9.66 -3.98
CA GLY A 112 6.66 -10.39 -3.38
C GLY A 112 6.32 -11.05 -2.04
N GLY A 113 5.14 -10.77 -1.47
CA GLY A 113 4.71 -11.29 -0.18
C GLY A 113 4.50 -12.80 -0.14
N ALA A 114 4.19 -13.46 -1.26
CA ALA A 114 3.88 -14.89 -1.27
C ALA A 114 5.11 -15.79 -1.03
N VAL A 115 6.29 -15.28 -1.33
CA VAL A 115 7.56 -15.97 -1.08
C VAL A 115 7.90 -15.94 0.42
N ALA A 116 7.39 -14.95 1.15
CA ALA A 116 7.64 -14.83 2.57
C ALA A 116 6.95 -15.95 3.37
N ALA A 117 7.70 -16.65 4.22
CA ALA A 117 7.14 -17.62 5.15
C ALA A 117 6.27 -16.95 6.24
N HIS A 118 6.79 -15.87 6.84
CA HIS A 118 6.11 -15.03 7.82
C HIS A 118 6.66 -13.60 7.76
N HIS A 119 6.18 -12.69 8.62
CA HIS A 119 6.66 -11.31 8.67
C HIS A 119 8.00 -11.25 9.44
N GLY A 120 8.90 -10.35 9.02
CA GLY A 120 10.08 -9.98 9.83
C GLY A 120 11.28 -10.95 9.81
N TYR A 121 11.49 -11.72 8.73
CA TYR A 121 12.66 -12.60 8.61
C TYR A 121 13.55 -12.23 7.42
N ASP A 122 14.84 -12.59 7.53
CA ASP A 122 15.84 -12.31 6.52
C ASP A 122 15.59 -13.08 5.22
N THR A 123 15.51 -12.33 4.12
CA THR A 123 15.29 -12.91 2.79
C THR A 123 16.60 -13.45 2.24
N THR A 124 16.65 -14.74 1.93
CA THR A 124 17.80 -15.35 1.26
C THR A 124 17.94 -14.85 -0.18
N ARG A 125 19.14 -15.00 -0.79
CA ARG A 125 19.37 -14.66 -2.20
C ARG A 125 18.37 -15.35 -3.14
N LYS A 126 18.04 -16.61 -2.85
CA LYS A 126 17.08 -17.40 -3.64
C LYS A 126 15.68 -16.78 -3.56
N GLU A 127 15.19 -16.53 -2.36
CA GLU A 127 13.88 -15.91 -2.14
C GLU A 127 13.82 -14.50 -2.74
N ALA A 128 14.90 -13.72 -2.67
CA ALA A 128 14.95 -12.41 -3.33
C ALA A 128 14.73 -12.53 -4.85
N GLY A 129 15.33 -13.53 -5.50
CA GLY A 129 15.09 -13.83 -6.92
C GLY A 129 13.64 -14.25 -7.19
N GLU A 130 13.05 -15.06 -6.30
CA GLU A 130 11.63 -15.46 -6.41
C GLU A 130 10.67 -14.27 -6.22
N ARG A 131 10.98 -13.34 -5.31
CA ARG A 131 10.20 -12.10 -5.13
C ARG A 131 10.27 -11.21 -6.37
N ALA A 132 11.46 -11.04 -6.95
CA ALA A 132 11.63 -10.31 -8.20
C ALA A 132 10.82 -10.96 -9.34
N ARG A 133 10.74 -12.30 -9.37
CA ARG A 133 9.90 -13.03 -10.33
C ARG A 133 8.40 -12.72 -10.13
N GLN A 134 7.90 -12.60 -8.90
CA GLN A 134 6.51 -12.19 -8.65
C GLN A 134 6.22 -10.79 -9.20
N VAL A 135 7.14 -9.84 -9.02
CA VAL A 135 7.03 -8.49 -9.59
C VAL A 135 6.95 -8.55 -11.12
N LEU A 136 7.79 -9.36 -11.76
CA LEU A 136 7.75 -9.56 -13.22
C LEU A 136 6.41 -10.14 -13.69
N LEU A 137 5.81 -11.06 -12.94
CA LEU A 137 4.50 -11.65 -13.27
C LEU A 137 3.38 -10.61 -13.19
N VAL A 138 3.36 -9.79 -12.12
CA VAL A 138 2.40 -8.67 -12.00
C VAL A 138 2.59 -7.67 -13.14
N GLN A 139 3.83 -7.27 -13.43
CA GLN A 139 4.12 -6.37 -14.55
C GLN A 139 3.66 -6.95 -15.89
N SER A 140 3.83 -8.27 -16.10
CA SER A 140 3.38 -8.95 -17.31
C SER A 140 1.86 -8.91 -17.46
N MET A 141 1.10 -9.06 -16.36
CA MET A 141 -0.36 -8.91 -16.37
C MET A 141 -0.77 -7.48 -16.74
N ILE A 142 -0.11 -6.47 -16.16
CA ILE A 142 -0.38 -5.06 -16.47
C ILE A 142 -0.10 -4.77 -17.95
N ASN A 143 1.08 -5.13 -18.45
CA ASN A 143 1.47 -4.89 -19.83
C ASN A 143 0.52 -5.54 -20.84
N ARG A 144 0.01 -6.74 -20.53
CA ARG A 144 -0.87 -7.50 -21.44
C ARG A 144 -2.32 -7.01 -21.43
N PHE A 145 -2.85 -6.63 -20.26
CA PHE A 145 -4.29 -6.38 -20.08
C PHE A 145 -4.64 -4.93 -19.76
N TYR A 146 -3.65 -4.07 -19.50
CA TYR A 146 -3.84 -2.63 -19.35
C TYR A 146 -2.53 -1.86 -19.64
N SER A 147 -2.06 -1.93 -20.89
CA SER A 147 -0.81 -1.29 -21.35
C SER A 147 -0.79 0.24 -21.20
N GLY A 148 -1.96 0.88 -21.05
CA GLY A 148 -2.08 2.31 -20.78
C GLY A 148 -1.82 2.71 -19.32
N ALA A 149 -1.55 1.76 -18.42
CA ALA A 149 -1.19 2.07 -17.03
C ALA A 149 0.09 2.93 -16.98
N VAL A 150 0.03 4.05 -16.25
CA VAL A 150 1.17 4.94 -16.08
C VAL A 150 1.83 4.65 -14.73
N MET A 151 3.07 4.20 -14.78
CA MET A 151 3.92 4.03 -13.60
C MET A 151 4.60 5.35 -13.25
N SER A 152 4.71 5.66 -11.96
CA SER A 152 5.45 6.84 -11.51
C SER A 152 6.92 6.76 -11.90
N LYS A 153 7.55 7.92 -12.12
CA LYS A 153 8.98 7.99 -12.41
C LYS A 153 9.77 7.60 -11.16
N ARG A 154 11.00 7.12 -11.35
CA ARG A 154 11.95 6.92 -10.24
C ARG A 154 12.15 8.24 -9.49
N GLY A 155 12.09 8.19 -8.16
CA GLY A 155 12.21 9.40 -7.34
C GLY A 155 10.97 10.29 -7.40
N ALA A 156 9.77 9.71 -7.54
CA ALA A 156 8.53 10.45 -7.45
C ALA A 156 8.47 11.28 -6.16
N GLY A 157 7.92 12.49 -6.23
CA GLY A 157 7.97 13.47 -5.15
C GLY A 157 7.15 13.10 -3.91
N ASP A 158 6.26 12.12 -4.01
CA ASP A 158 5.47 11.55 -2.92
C ASP A 158 6.22 10.44 -2.15
N LEU A 159 7.46 10.13 -2.53
CA LEU A 159 8.29 9.18 -1.80
C LEU A 159 8.85 9.80 -0.51
N ALA A 160 8.72 9.07 0.59
CA ALA A 160 9.28 9.44 1.88
C ALA A 160 10.79 9.12 1.98
N THR A 161 11.59 9.66 1.06
CA THR A 161 13.04 9.48 1.05
C THR A 161 13.71 10.37 2.10
N PRO A 162 14.63 9.85 2.92
CA PRO A 162 15.45 10.68 3.80
C PRO A 162 16.20 11.77 3.03
N GLU A 163 16.18 13.00 3.56
CA GLU A 163 17.09 14.09 3.18
C GLU A 163 18.51 13.85 3.70
#